data_AF-A0A2J6Q7L9-F1
#
_entry.id   AF-A0A2J6Q7L9-F1
#
_cell.length_a   1.000
_cell.length_b   1.000
_cell.length_c   1.000
_cell.angle_alpha   90.00
_cell.angle_beta   90.00
_cell.angle_gamma   90.00
#
_symmetry.space_group_name_H-M   'P 1'
#
loop_
_entity.id
_entity.type
_entity.pdbx_description
1 polymer ?
#
loop_
_entity_poly.entity_id
_entity_poly.type
_entity_poly.pdbx_seq_one_letter_code
_entity_poly.pdbx_strand_id
1 'polypeptide(L)'
;MPPGTTVKGIHAHGASYWSRTAEIQTLRNDGSPQSYYIKATQNRFGLKMFHGEYESSKAIYDVCPDFIPEPIAYGTFASIPNTHFYLSQFIDMADELPDIDTFPEKLAELHKKATSSQYGFHYQTMTALLPLYHIMAAEKLAQGPASEEQLRLESVFFERIIPRLIRPLETGGRQIQPRLVHSDLWDGNAAVNVEDGGSLEMGPRRVPRHRTGKPYIEMYHKFFPKSAPEEDHDGRNLLYSV
;
A
#
# COMPACT_ATOMS: atom_id res chain seq x y z
N MET A 1 6.10 24.31 0.88
CA MET A 1 5.56 24.22 -0.48
C MET A 1 6.72 24.13 -1.46
N PRO A 2 6.56 23.45 -2.61
CA PRO A 2 7.58 23.43 -3.65
C PRO A 2 7.99 24.85 -4.06
N PRO A 3 9.28 25.11 -4.33
CA PRO A 3 9.74 26.43 -4.75
C PRO A 3 8.98 26.94 -5.99
N GLY A 4 8.67 28.24 -6.03
CA GLY A 4 7.96 28.84 -7.16
C GLY A 4 6.45 28.56 -7.21
N THR A 5 5.85 28.19 -6.08
CA THR A 5 4.40 28.02 -5.94
C THR A 5 3.81 29.06 -4.99
N THR A 6 2.63 29.57 -5.33
CA THR A 6 1.84 30.48 -4.49
C THR A 6 0.53 29.81 -4.09
N VAL A 7 0.29 29.64 -2.80
CA VAL A 7 -0.95 29.03 -2.28
C VAL A 7 -2.14 29.96 -2.54
N LYS A 8 -3.23 29.40 -3.08
CA LYS A 8 -4.51 30.08 -3.33
C LYS A 8 -5.60 29.66 -2.36
N GLY A 9 -5.61 28.37 -1.99
CA GLY A 9 -6.63 27.80 -1.12
C GLY A 9 -6.15 26.52 -0.48
N ILE A 10 -6.75 26.18 0.66
CA ILE A 10 -6.59 24.88 1.32
C ILE A 10 -7.99 24.40 1.67
N HIS A 11 -8.36 23.24 1.16
CA HIS A 11 -9.69 22.67 1.30
C HIS A 11 -9.58 21.28 1.90
N ALA A 12 -10.40 20.99 2.93
CA ALA A 12 -10.45 19.64 3.48
C ALA A 12 -10.87 18.66 2.38
N HIS A 13 -10.13 17.55 2.24
CA HIS A 13 -10.32 16.61 1.14
C HIS A 13 -10.10 15.18 1.61
N GLY A 14 -11.07 14.29 1.35
CA GLY A 14 -11.04 12.91 1.81
C GLY A 14 -11.16 12.75 3.33
N ALA A 15 -11.03 11.51 3.80
CA ALA A 15 -11.08 11.16 5.21
C ALA A 15 -9.97 10.16 5.56
N SER A 16 -9.32 10.34 6.71
CA SER A 16 -8.34 9.40 7.25
C SER A 16 -8.52 9.29 8.77
N TYR A 17 -8.38 8.07 9.30
CA TYR A 17 -8.49 7.82 10.74
C TYR A 17 -7.28 8.37 11.52
N TRP A 18 -6.13 8.51 10.85
CA TRP A 18 -4.82 8.78 11.49
C TRP A 18 -4.28 10.18 11.22
N SER A 19 -4.84 10.87 10.22
CA SER A 19 -4.35 12.17 9.75
C SER A 19 -5.50 13.04 9.27
N ARG A 20 -5.27 14.36 9.26
CA ARG A 20 -6.13 15.30 8.53
C ARG A 20 -5.61 15.43 7.11
N THR A 21 -6.53 15.52 6.16
CA THR A 21 -6.21 15.48 4.74
C THR A 21 -6.81 16.71 4.03
N ALA A 22 -6.08 17.27 3.08
CA ALA A 22 -6.52 18.47 2.36
C ALA A 22 -5.93 18.52 0.94
N GLU A 23 -6.65 19.21 0.06
CA GLU A 23 -6.12 19.75 -1.19
C GLU A 23 -5.51 21.13 -0.90
N ILE A 24 -4.30 21.37 -1.40
CA ILE A 24 -3.65 22.68 -1.44
C ILE A 24 -3.64 23.14 -2.90
N GLN A 25 -4.47 24.13 -3.22
CA GLN A 25 -4.51 24.74 -4.54
C GLN A 25 -3.42 25.80 -4.65
N THR A 26 -2.61 25.73 -5.69
CA THR A 26 -1.51 26.68 -5.93
C THR A 26 -1.48 27.19 -7.37
N LEU A 27 -0.78 28.30 -7.58
CA LEU A 27 -0.29 28.72 -8.90
C LEU A 27 1.22 28.57 -8.96
N ARG A 28 1.72 28.08 -10.08
CA ARG A 28 3.15 28.12 -10.44
C ARG A 28 3.55 29.54 -10.87
N ASN A 29 4.86 29.77 -11.01
CA ASN A 29 5.41 31.06 -11.43
C ASN A 29 4.90 31.56 -12.80
N ASP A 30 4.57 30.63 -13.70
CA ASP A 30 3.99 30.92 -15.02
C ASP A 30 2.47 31.19 -14.97
N GLY A 31 1.87 31.15 -13.78
CA GLY A 31 0.45 31.34 -13.56
C GLY A 31 -0.39 30.07 -13.78
N SER A 32 0.22 28.92 -14.13
CA SER A 32 -0.53 27.69 -14.30
C SER A 32 -1.03 27.14 -12.96
N PRO A 33 -2.26 26.59 -12.88
CA PRO A 33 -2.75 25.94 -11.68
C PRO A 33 -1.97 24.64 -11.40
N GLN A 34 -1.74 24.35 -10.13
CA GLN A 34 -1.22 23.07 -9.65
C GLN A 34 -1.78 22.80 -8.25
N SER A 35 -2.44 21.66 -8.07
CA SER A 35 -2.89 21.20 -6.76
C SER A 35 -1.95 20.16 -6.17
N TYR A 36 -1.91 20.13 -4.83
CA TYR A 36 -1.16 19.15 -4.04
C TYR A 36 -2.07 18.52 -3.00
N TYR A 37 -1.85 17.26 -2.70
CA TYR A 37 -2.53 16.58 -1.62
C TYR A 37 -1.62 16.53 -0.39
N ILE A 38 -2.15 16.88 0.79
CA ILE A 38 -1.41 16.86 2.04
C ILE A 38 -2.11 15.97 3.08
N LYS A 39 -1.33 15.15 3.77
CA LYS A 39 -1.70 14.50 5.03
C LYS A 39 -0.93 15.17 6.17
N ALA A 40 -1.58 15.42 7.29
CA ALA A 40 -0.94 15.99 8.48
C ALA A 40 -1.42 15.35 9.78
N THR A 41 -0.51 15.14 10.74
CA THR A 41 -0.86 14.60 12.07
C THR A 41 0.04 15.17 13.17
N GLN A 42 -0.50 15.28 14.39
CA GLN A 42 0.26 15.63 15.60
C GLN A 42 0.70 14.40 16.41
N ASN A 43 0.50 13.20 15.86
CA ASN A 43 0.90 11.98 16.52
C ASN A 43 2.44 11.91 16.64
N ARG A 44 2.95 11.47 17.79
CA ARG A 44 4.39 11.27 18.03
C ARG A 44 5.07 10.32 17.04
N PHE A 45 4.30 9.41 16.42
CA PHE A 45 4.79 8.50 15.38
C PHE A 45 4.64 9.07 13.96
N GLY A 46 4.04 10.25 13.80
CA GLY A 46 3.68 10.83 12.51
C GLY A 46 4.87 11.03 11.57
N LEU A 47 6.01 11.49 12.10
CA LEU A 47 7.21 11.67 11.27
C LEU A 47 7.71 10.33 10.70
N LYS A 48 7.70 9.27 11.52
CA LYS A 48 8.12 7.94 11.11
C LYS A 48 7.14 7.33 10.10
N MET A 49 5.84 7.54 10.33
CA MET A 49 4.77 7.12 9.42
C MET A 49 4.93 7.77 8.03
N PHE A 50 5.04 9.09 7.97
CA PHE A 50 5.16 9.80 6.69
C PHE A 50 6.50 9.60 6.00
N HIS A 51 7.58 9.34 6.74
CA HIS A 51 8.86 8.93 6.14
C HIS A 51 8.71 7.57 5.44
N GLY A 52 8.11 6.58 6.12
CA GLY A 52 7.85 5.26 5.53
C GLY A 52 6.95 5.35 4.29
N GLU A 53 5.87 6.12 4.37
CA GLU A 53 4.94 6.37 3.26
C GLU A 53 5.63 7.06 2.07
N TYR A 54 6.46 8.07 2.31
CA TYR A 54 7.21 8.75 1.26
C TYR A 54 8.19 7.83 0.54
N GLU A 55 9.00 7.07 1.28
CA GLU A 55 10.01 6.20 0.69
C GLU A 55 9.38 5.01 -0.05
N SER A 56 8.28 4.44 0.46
CA SER A 56 7.54 3.39 -0.24
C SER A 56 6.88 3.92 -1.50
N SER A 57 6.24 5.10 -1.41
CA SER A 57 5.59 5.75 -2.55
C SER A 57 6.60 6.05 -3.65
N LYS A 58 7.75 6.58 -3.27
CA LYS A 58 8.83 6.92 -4.22
C LYS A 58 9.35 5.69 -4.92
N ALA A 59 9.58 4.59 -4.19
CA ALA A 59 10.03 3.34 -4.79
C ALA A 59 9.04 2.77 -5.83
N ILE A 60 7.73 2.95 -5.62
CA ILE A 60 6.72 2.54 -6.61
C ILE A 60 6.69 3.52 -7.79
N TYR A 61 6.67 4.82 -7.52
CA TYR A 61 6.62 5.87 -8.53
C TYR A 61 7.82 5.83 -9.48
N ASP A 62 9.03 5.59 -8.97
CA ASP A 62 10.26 5.46 -9.77
C ASP A 62 10.18 4.30 -10.79
N VAL A 63 9.33 3.30 -10.54
CA VAL A 63 9.15 2.13 -11.41
C VAL A 63 7.92 2.25 -12.30
N CYS A 64 6.82 2.77 -11.75
CA CYS A 64 5.52 2.92 -12.38
C CYS A 64 4.88 4.27 -11.99
N PRO A 65 5.27 5.38 -12.65
CA PRO A 65 4.77 6.73 -12.32
C PRO A 65 3.24 6.85 -12.41
N ASP A 66 2.63 6.15 -13.37
CA ASP A 66 1.18 6.20 -13.62
C ASP A 66 0.36 5.24 -12.74
N PHE A 67 0.96 4.73 -11.65
CA PHE A 67 0.32 3.80 -10.71
C PHE A 67 -0.06 4.47 -9.38
N ILE A 68 0.62 5.56 -9.02
CA ILE A 68 0.47 6.26 -7.74
C ILE A 68 0.75 7.76 -7.95
N PRO A 69 0.10 8.67 -7.21
CA PRO A 69 0.46 10.09 -7.22
C PRO A 69 1.94 10.34 -6.89
N GLU A 70 2.57 11.28 -7.60
CA GLU A 70 3.98 11.63 -7.34
C GLU A 70 4.20 12.03 -5.87
N PRO A 71 5.08 11.34 -5.12
CA PRO A 71 5.46 11.74 -3.78
C PRO A 71 6.42 12.93 -3.84
N ILE A 72 6.09 14.02 -3.15
CA ILE A 72 6.83 15.28 -3.26
C ILE A 72 7.71 15.53 -2.04
N ALA A 73 7.15 15.40 -0.84
CA ALA A 73 7.88 15.70 0.39
C ALA A 73 7.21 15.09 1.62
N TYR A 74 7.98 14.98 2.70
CA TYR A 74 7.46 14.78 4.05
C TYR A 74 8.27 15.63 5.04
N GLY A 75 7.75 15.84 6.26
CA GLY A 75 8.52 16.56 7.27
C GLY A 75 7.70 17.01 8.48
N THR A 76 8.23 18.01 9.18
CA THR A 76 7.60 18.65 10.34
C THR A 76 7.32 20.11 10.02
N PHE A 77 6.14 20.61 10.39
CA PHE A 77 5.78 22.02 10.23
C PHE A 77 6.75 22.89 11.03
N ALA A 78 7.28 23.94 10.40
CA ALA A 78 8.19 24.87 11.06
C ALA A 78 7.50 25.71 12.15
N SER A 79 6.24 26.10 11.91
CA SER A 79 5.46 26.96 12.81
C SER A 79 4.64 26.21 13.86
N ILE A 80 4.42 24.90 13.67
CA ILE A 80 3.58 24.09 14.55
C ILE A 80 4.39 22.87 15.02
N PRO A 81 5.03 22.95 16.20
CA PRO A 81 5.82 21.84 16.74
C PRO A 81 5.03 20.54 16.80
N ASN A 82 5.73 19.41 16.66
CA ASN A 82 5.16 18.05 16.70
C ASN A 82 4.06 17.78 15.67
N THR A 83 3.90 18.64 14.65
CA THR A 83 2.97 18.40 13.55
C THR A 83 3.77 17.97 12.33
N HIS A 84 3.49 16.77 11.83
CA HIS A 84 4.19 16.16 10.72
C HIS A 84 3.30 16.12 9.48
N PHE A 85 3.90 16.04 8.29
CA PHE A 85 3.17 15.95 7.03
C PHE A 85 3.79 14.99 6.02
N TYR A 86 2.93 14.55 5.09
CA TYR A 86 3.26 13.97 3.80
C TYR A 86 2.57 14.80 2.71
N LEU A 87 3.26 15.05 1.60
CA LEU A 87 2.82 15.86 0.47
C LEU A 87 3.05 15.09 -0.83
N SER A 88 2.03 15.02 -1.67
CA SER A 88 2.08 14.41 -3.01
C SER A 88 1.38 15.27 -4.04
N GLN A 89 1.50 14.87 -5.31
CA GLN A 89 0.61 15.33 -6.37
C GLN A 89 -0.85 15.12 -5.94
N PHE A 90 -1.69 16.11 -6.27
CA PHE A 90 -3.13 15.94 -6.22
C PHE A 90 -3.59 15.33 -7.54
N ILE A 91 -4.34 14.22 -7.46
CA ILE A 91 -5.03 13.64 -8.59
C ILE A 91 -6.52 13.65 -8.25
N ASP A 92 -7.35 14.10 -9.18
CA ASP A 92 -8.80 14.01 -9.04
C ASP A 92 -9.23 12.57 -9.29
N MET A 93 -9.88 11.97 -8.29
CA MET A 93 -10.11 10.54 -8.21
C MET A 93 -11.61 10.26 -8.07
N ALA A 94 -12.12 9.37 -8.91
CA ALA A 94 -13.47 8.83 -8.78
C ALA A 94 -13.49 7.64 -7.81
N ASP A 95 -14.53 7.55 -6.97
CA ASP A 95 -14.81 6.40 -6.09
C ASP A 95 -15.43 5.24 -6.90
N GLU A 96 -14.65 4.77 -7.87
CA GLU A 96 -14.98 3.69 -8.78
C GLU A 96 -13.92 2.60 -8.68
N LEU A 97 -14.31 1.37 -9.02
CA LEU A 97 -13.35 0.29 -9.06
C LEU A 97 -12.43 0.47 -10.27
N PRO A 98 -11.11 0.27 -10.09
CA PRO A 98 -10.17 0.12 -11.19
C PRO A 98 -10.68 -0.80 -12.30
N ASP A 99 -10.38 -0.48 -13.54
CA ASP A 99 -10.76 -1.33 -14.66
C ASP A 99 -10.06 -2.71 -14.58
N ILE A 100 -10.84 -3.77 -14.81
CA ILE A 100 -10.37 -5.15 -14.63
C ILE A 100 -9.34 -5.56 -15.67
N ASP A 101 -9.35 -4.99 -16.86
CA ASP A 101 -8.45 -5.37 -17.94
C ASP A 101 -7.09 -4.67 -17.82
N THR A 102 -7.08 -3.42 -17.35
CA THR A 102 -5.87 -2.58 -17.28
C THR A 102 -5.17 -2.62 -15.93
N PHE A 103 -5.91 -2.64 -14.81
CA PHE A 103 -5.27 -2.56 -13.49
C PHE A 103 -4.40 -3.79 -13.17
N PRO A 104 -4.88 -5.04 -13.34
CA PRO A 104 -4.07 -6.22 -13.03
C PRO A 104 -2.81 -6.32 -13.90
N GLU A 105 -2.86 -5.79 -15.13
CA GLU A 105 -1.70 -5.66 -16.00
C GLU A 105 -0.67 -4.71 -15.40
N LYS A 106 -1.05 -3.47 -15.06
CA LYS A 106 -0.15 -2.49 -14.41
C LYS A 106 0.46 -3.02 -13.11
N LEU A 107 -0.34 -3.68 -12.27
CA LEU A 107 0.16 -4.30 -11.04
C LEU A 107 1.18 -5.43 -11.34
N ALA A 108 0.92 -6.25 -12.36
CA ALA A 108 1.86 -7.26 -12.80
C ALA A 108 3.15 -6.63 -13.36
N GLU A 109 3.06 -5.50 -14.06
CA GLU A 109 4.24 -4.76 -14.51
C GLU A 109 5.10 -4.26 -13.36
N LEU A 110 4.50 -3.64 -12.34
CA LEU A 110 5.22 -3.22 -11.13
C LEU A 110 5.99 -4.38 -10.52
N HIS A 111 5.31 -5.50 -10.30
CA HIS A 111 5.94 -6.70 -9.74
C HIS A 111 7.01 -7.29 -10.65
N LYS A 112 6.90 -7.16 -11.98
CA LYS A 112 7.93 -7.63 -12.94
C LYS A 112 9.16 -6.72 -12.96
N LYS A 113 8.97 -5.41 -12.91
CA LYS A 113 10.04 -4.39 -13.02
C LYS A 113 10.81 -4.22 -11.72
N ALA A 114 10.13 -4.25 -10.57
CA ALA A 114 10.75 -4.00 -9.27
C ALA A 114 11.18 -5.29 -8.55
N THR A 115 12.43 -5.70 -8.74
CA THR A 115 13.05 -6.86 -8.07
C THR A 115 14.13 -6.47 -7.07
N SER A 116 14.32 -7.30 -6.04
CA SER A 116 15.44 -7.20 -5.10
C SER A 116 16.09 -8.55 -4.85
N SER A 117 17.37 -8.58 -4.50
CA SER A 117 18.07 -9.80 -4.03
C SER A 117 17.77 -10.15 -2.56
N GLN A 118 17.13 -9.25 -1.83
CA GLN A 118 16.82 -9.39 -0.40
C GLN A 118 15.34 -9.12 -0.13
N TYR A 119 14.80 -9.77 0.90
CA TYR A 119 13.49 -9.47 1.44
C TYR A 119 13.53 -8.25 2.37
N GLY A 120 12.38 -7.60 2.49
CA GLY A 120 12.20 -6.42 3.33
C GLY A 120 12.35 -5.12 2.56
N PHE A 121 12.34 -4.02 3.31
CA PHE A 121 12.47 -2.68 2.77
C PHE A 121 13.48 -1.91 3.62
N HIS A 122 14.25 -1.04 2.98
CA HIS A 122 15.39 -0.34 3.58
C HIS A 122 14.94 0.75 4.58
N TYR A 123 13.66 1.09 4.57
CA TYR A 123 13.02 1.93 5.58
C TYR A 123 11.92 1.16 6.32
N GLN A 124 11.67 1.58 7.56
CA GLN A 124 10.55 1.05 8.34
C GLN A 124 9.23 1.54 7.74
N THR A 125 8.49 0.66 7.08
CA THR A 125 7.10 0.90 6.70
C THR A 125 6.17 0.71 7.90
N MET A 126 5.04 1.40 7.86
CA MET A 126 4.01 1.38 8.91
C MET A 126 2.69 0.96 8.28
N THR A 127 1.94 0.08 8.95
CA THR A 127 0.53 -0.16 8.64
C THR A 127 -0.26 0.60 9.70
N ALA A 128 -0.94 1.67 9.29
CA ALA A 128 -1.44 2.68 10.21
C ALA A 128 -0.32 3.23 11.13
N LEU A 129 -0.52 3.19 12.46
CA LEU A 129 0.46 3.66 13.45
C LEU A 129 1.38 2.56 13.99
N LEU A 130 1.33 1.36 13.44
CA LEU A 130 2.13 0.22 13.91
C LEU A 130 3.18 -0.19 12.88
N PRO A 131 4.40 -0.51 13.32
CA PRO A 131 5.35 -1.22 12.48
C PRO A 131 4.77 -2.57 12.07
N LEU A 132 4.94 -2.96 10.81
CA LEU A 132 4.35 -4.19 10.23
C LEU A 132 4.64 -5.46 11.05
N TYR A 133 5.82 -5.54 11.69
CA TYR A 133 6.25 -6.70 12.48
C TYR A 133 5.63 -6.77 13.90
N HIS A 134 4.85 -5.78 14.31
CA HIS A 134 4.20 -5.76 15.64
C HIS A 134 2.69 -6.03 15.60
N ILE A 135 2.08 -6.19 14.42
CA ILE A 135 0.63 -6.29 14.28
C ILE A 135 0.07 -7.48 15.08
N MET A 136 0.68 -8.66 14.93
CA MET A 136 0.23 -9.85 15.66
C MET A 136 0.35 -9.71 17.18
N ALA A 137 1.40 -9.06 17.67
CA ALA A 137 1.59 -8.85 19.10
C ALA A 137 0.57 -7.84 19.65
N ALA A 138 0.28 -6.78 18.90
CA ALA A 138 -0.73 -5.79 19.25
C ALA A 138 -2.14 -6.40 19.27
N GLU A 139 -2.46 -7.24 18.28
CA GLU A 139 -3.74 -7.95 18.18
C GLU A 139 -3.95 -8.87 19.38
N LYS A 140 -2.94 -9.67 19.74
CA LYS A 140 -3.00 -10.52 20.94
C LYS A 140 -3.22 -9.72 22.22
N LEU A 141 -2.59 -8.55 22.34
CA LEU A 141 -2.77 -7.69 23.50
C LEU A 141 -4.20 -7.14 23.57
N ALA A 142 -4.79 -6.77 22.43
CA ALA A 142 -6.14 -6.22 22.36
C ALA A 142 -7.24 -7.27 22.61
N GLN A 143 -7.05 -8.50 22.12
CA GLN A 143 -8.03 -9.59 22.27
C GLN A 143 -8.03 -10.23 23.67
N GLY A 144 -6.98 -10.02 24.48
CA GLY A 144 -6.83 -10.63 25.79
C GLY A 144 -6.27 -12.06 25.74
N PRO A 145 -6.37 -12.83 26.83
CA PRO A 145 -5.79 -14.17 26.90
C PRO A 145 -6.38 -15.11 25.84
N ALA A 146 -5.51 -15.79 25.09
CA ALA A 146 -5.93 -16.82 24.14
C ALA A 146 -6.45 -18.06 24.88
N SER A 147 -7.57 -18.61 24.40
CA SER A 147 -8.07 -19.93 24.80
C SER A 147 -7.10 -21.04 24.37
N GLU A 148 -7.22 -22.21 25.02
CA GLU A 148 -6.43 -23.40 24.66
C GLU A 148 -6.58 -23.78 23.18
N GLU A 149 -7.80 -23.64 22.64
CA GLU A 149 -8.06 -23.91 21.23
C GLU A 149 -7.36 -22.90 20.31
N GLN A 150 -7.34 -21.61 20.66
CA GLN A 150 -6.61 -20.59 19.90
C GLN A 150 -5.11 -20.86 19.89
N LEU A 151 -4.53 -21.25 21.03
CA LEU A 151 -3.11 -21.63 21.11
C LEU A 151 -2.80 -22.88 20.28
N ARG A 152 -3.70 -23.87 20.29
CA ARG A 152 -3.58 -25.07 19.46
C ARG A 152 -3.60 -24.72 17.97
N LEU A 153 -4.57 -23.91 17.55
CA LEU A 153 -4.71 -23.46 16.16
C LEU A 153 -3.50 -22.63 15.72
N GLU A 154 -3.00 -21.75 16.59
CA GLU A 154 -1.79 -20.97 16.34
C GLU A 154 -0.59 -21.89 16.09
N SER A 155 -0.35 -22.87 16.96
CA SER A 155 0.74 -23.85 16.79
C SER A 155 0.60 -24.62 15.48
N VAL A 156 -0.59 -25.15 15.15
CA VAL A 156 -0.83 -25.84 13.88
C VAL A 156 -0.57 -24.93 12.67
N PHE A 157 -1.00 -23.67 12.76
CA PHE A 157 -0.84 -22.69 11.69
C PHE A 157 0.64 -22.41 11.41
N PHE A 158 1.43 -22.10 12.45
CA PHE A 158 2.85 -21.77 12.32
C PHE A 158 3.75 -22.98 12.05
N GLU A 159 3.46 -24.13 12.63
CA GLU A 159 4.35 -25.30 12.56
C GLU A 159 4.01 -26.24 11.40
N ARG A 160 2.77 -26.23 10.91
CA ARG A 160 2.32 -27.14 9.85
C ARG A 160 1.88 -26.39 8.59
N ILE A 161 0.93 -25.46 8.71
CA ILE A 161 0.28 -24.85 7.54
C ILE A 161 1.26 -23.94 6.78
N ILE A 162 1.87 -22.96 7.44
CA ILE A 162 2.85 -22.05 6.82
C ILE A 162 3.99 -22.84 6.17
N PRO A 163 4.67 -23.77 6.88
CA PRO A 163 5.74 -24.56 6.28
C PRO A 163 5.30 -25.39 5.06
N ARG A 164 4.11 -26.01 5.10
CA ARG A 164 3.60 -26.84 4.00
C ARG A 164 3.32 -26.03 2.74
N LEU A 165 2.86 -24.77 2.89
CA LEU A 165 2.51 -23.91 1.75
C LEU A 165 3.71 -23.12 1.20
N ILE A 166 4.64 -22.71 2.07
CA ILE A 166 5.75 -21.80 1.71
C ILE A 166 7.03 -22.55 1.35
N ARG A 167 7.44 -23.60 2.08
CA ARG A 167 8.68 -24.34 1.79
C ARG A 167 8.77 -24.86 0.34
N PRO A 168 7.68 -25.34 -0.30
CA PRO A 168 7.73 -25.71 -1.70
C PRO A 168 8.26 -24.61 -2.61
N LEU A 169 7.98 -23.34 -2.32
CA LEU A 169 8.42 -22.22 -3.17
C LEU A 169 9.95 -22.07 -3.27
N GLU A 170 10.70 -22.57 -2.29
CA GLU A 170 12.17 -22.46 -2.22
C GLU A 170 12.87 -23.83 -2.17
N THR A 171 12.18 -24.90 -2.61
CA THR A 171 12.75 -26.26 -2.67
C THR A 171 12.66 -26.86 -4.07
N GLY A 172 13.47 -27.86 -4.38
CA GLY A 172 13.50 -28.49 -5.71
C GLY A 172 14.05 -27.54 -6.79
N GLY A 173 15.03 -26.70 -6.45
CA GLY A 173 15.64 -25.73 -7.36
C GLY A 173 14.82 -24.46 -7.59
N ARG A 174 13.66 -24.33 -6.94
CA ARG A 174 12.85 -23.10 -6.97
C ARG A 174 13.41 -22.06 -6.02
N GLN A 175 13.25 -20.80 -6.40
CA GLN A 175 13.61 -19.65 -5.59
C GLN A 175 12.52 -18.59 -5.75
N ILE A 176 12.11 -17.99 -4.64
CA ILE A 176 11.24 -16.82 -4.69
C ILE A 176 12.11 -15.62 -5.04
N GLN A 177 11.65 -14.83 -6.02
CA GLN A 177 12.25 -13.54 -6.33
C GLN A 177 11.54 -12.46 -5.49
N PRO A 178 12.22 -11.78 -4.54
CA PRO A 178 11.65 -10.63 -3.85
C PRO A 178 11.23 -9.55 -4.87
N ARG A 179 9.99 -9.07 -4.72
CA ARG A 179 9.39 -8.01 -5.55
C ARG A 179 8.92 -6.86 -4.65
N LEU A 180 8.88 -5.65 -5.19
CA LEU A 180 8.22 -4.52 -4.51
C LEU A 180 6.71 -4.76 -4.45
N VAL A 181 6.11 -4.56 -3.28
CA VAL A 181 4.67 -4.72 -3.04
C VAL A 181 4.15 -3.52 -2.24
N HIS A 182 2.92 -3.06 -2.52
CA HIS A 182 2.31 -1.93 -1.81
C HIS A 182 1.90 -2.26 -0.36
N SER A 183 1.65 -3.53 -0.05
CA SER A 183 1.34 -4.09 1.28
C SER A 183 -0.01 -3.70 1.94
N ASP A 184 -0.56 -2.50 1.69
CA ASP A 184 -1.91 -2.08 2.16
C ASP A 184 -2.82 -1.73 0.98
N LEU A 185 -2.68 -2.50 -0.08
CA LEU A 185 -3.43 -2.33 -1.31
C LEU A 185 -4.86 -2.82 -0.95
N TRP A 186 -5.97 -2.04 -0.91
CA TRP A 186 -7.39 -2.52 -0.85
C TRP A 186 -8.35 -1.53 -1.53
N ASP A 187 -9.65 -1.82 -1.66
CA ASP A 187 -10.59 -0.96 -2.42
C ASP A 187 -10.77 0.47 -1.84
N GLY A 188 -10.46 0.71 -0.56
CA GLY A 188 -10.39 2.06 0.00
C GLY A 188 -9.07 2.81 -0.25
N ASN A 189 -8.04 2.10 -0.71
CA ASN A 189 -6.78 2.65 -1.21
C ASN A 189 -6.70 2.46 -2.73
N ALA A 190 -7.85 2.40 -3.41
CA ALA A 190 -7.97 2.22 -4.85
C ALA A 190 -8.87 3.31 -5.40
N ALA A 191 -8.49 3.89 -6.54
CA ALA A 191 -9.33 4.85 -7.22
C ALA A 191 -9.03 4.89 -8.72
N VAL A 192 -9.87 5.60 -9.46
CA VAL A 192 -9.67 5.86 -10.89
C VAL A 192 -9.38 7.34 -11.07
N ASN A 193 -8.29 7.66 -11.76
CA ASN A 193 -8.00 9.03 -12.16
C ASN A 193 -9.08 9.51 -13.13
N VAL A 194 -9.73 10.63 -12.81
CA VAL A 194 -10.83 11.21 -13.60
C VAL A 194 -10.34 11.69 -14.97
N GLU A 195 -9.09 12.14 -15.08
CA GLU A 195 -8.58 12.73 -16.32
C GLU A 195 -8.33 11.71 -17.43
N ASP A 196 -7.77 10.55 -17.10
CA ASP A 196 -7.32 9.55 -18.07
C ASP A 196 -7.96 8.16 -17.88
N GLY A 197 -8.80 7.97 -16.86
CA GLY A 197 -9.38 6.67 -16.52
C GLY A 197 -8.35 5.68 -15.97
N GLY A 198 -7.14 6.14 -15.67
CA GLY A 198 -6.05 5.36 -15.15
C GLY A 198 -6.38 4.82 -13.77
N SER A 199 -6.22 3.52 -13.59
CA SER A 199 -6.39 2.90 -12.28
C SER A 199 -5.21 3.18 -11.34
N LEU A 200 -5.51 3.66 -10.14
CA LEU A 200 -4.59 3.98 -9.07
C LEU A 200 -4.85 3.01 -7.91
N GLU A 201 -3.89 2.12 -7.65
CA GLU A 201 -3.89 1.15 -6.53
C GLU A 201 -5.15 0.21 -6.42
N MET A 202 -5.05 -0.96 -5.77
CA MET A 202 -6.15 -1.93 -5.51
C MET A 202 -5.79 -2.80 -4.30
N GLY A 203 -6.16 -4.09 -4.12
CA GLY A 203 -5.54 -5.12 -3.23
C GLY A 203 -6.44 -5.75 -2.13
N PRO A 204 -5.91 -6.57 -1.17
CA PRO A 204 -6.02 -8.02 -1.23
C PRO A 204 -7.46 -8.50 -1.47
N ARG A 205 -7.55 -9.43 -2.40
CA ARG A 205 -8.75 -9.67 -3.19
C ARG A 205 -9.68 -10.76 -2.64
N ARG A 206 -9.49 -11.16 -1.38
CA ARG A 206 -10.19 -12.32 -0.79
C ARG A 206 -11.05 -12.00 0.43
N VAL A 207 -10.88 -10.84 1.07
CA VAL A 207 -11.75 -10.47 2.19
C VAL A 207 -13.14 -10.16 1.63
N PRO A 208 -14.23 -10.81 2.11
CA PRO A 208 -15.57 -10.64 1.52
C PRO A 208 -16.09 -9.20 1.51
N ARG A 209 -15.51 -8.33 2.34
CA ARG A 209 -15.84 -6.90 2.42
C ARG A 209 -15.24 -6.07 1.28
N HIS A 210 -14.20 -6.57 0.61
CA HIS A 210 -13.54 -5.84 -0.48
C HIS A 210 -14.26 -6.11 -1.80
N ARG A 211 -14.48 -5.04 -2.58
CA ARG A 211 -15.19 -5.10 -3.86
C ARG A 211 -14.38 -5.75 -4.99
N THR A 212 -13.07 -5.92 -4.80
CA THR A 212 -12.17 -6.52 -5.79
C THR A 212 -11.89 -7.97 -5.47
N GLY A 213 -12.63 -8.88 -6.12
CA GLY A 213 -12.60 -10.31 -5.82
C GLY A 213 -11.71 -11.16 -6.73
N LYS A 214 -12.09 -12.44 -6.82
CA LYS A 214 -11.48 -13.47 -7.68
C LYS A 214 -11.22 -13.05 -9.14
N PRO A 215 -12.12 -12.31 -9.84
CA PRO A 215 -11.89 -11.93 -11.24
C PRO A 215 -10.59 -11.15 -11.47
N TYR A 216 -10.24 -10.23 -10.58
CA TYR A 216 -9.00 -9.45 -10.67
C TYR A 216 -7.76 -10.31 -10.39
N ILE A 217 -7.86 -11.33 -9.54
CA ILE A 217 -6.78 -12.30 -9.30
C ILE A 217 -6.55 -13.14 -10.56
N GLU A 218 -7.63 -13.64 -11.16
CA GLU A 218 -7.57 -14.44 -12.38
C GLU A 218 -6.98 -13.63 -13.54
N MET A 219 -7.38 -12.36 -13.68
CA MET A 219 -6.80 -11.47 -14.68
C MET A 219 -5.31 -11.20 -14.43
N TYR A 220 -4.92 -10.90 -13.19
CA TYR A 220 -3.52 -10.71 -12.82
C TYR A 220 -2.65 -11.91 -13.25
N HIS A 221 -3.16 -13.13 -13.08
CA HIS A 221 -2.43 -14.33 -13.46
C HIS A 221 -2.31 -14.58 -14.97
N LYS A 222 -3.05 -13.86 -15.81
CA LYS A 222 -2.77 -13.82 -17.26
C LYS A 222 -1.45 -13.09 -17.57
N PHE A 223 -1.08 -12.12 -16.73
CA PHE A 223 0.14 -11.35 -16.89
C PHE A 223 1.28 -11.86 -16.02
N PHE A 224 0.99 -12.44 -14.85
CA PHE A 224 2.00 -12.92 -13.91
C PHE A 224 1.70 -14.37 -13.49
N PRO A 225 2.45 -15.37 -14.01
CA PRO A 225 2.19 -16.78 -13.74
C PRO A 225 2.19 -17.14 -12.26
N LYS A 226 1.40 -18.15 -11.89
CA LYS A 226 1.39 -18.70 -10.53
C LYS A 226 2.71 -19.41 -10.25
N SER A 227 3.21 -19.28 -9.02
CA SER A 227 4.37 -20.05 -8.59
C SER A 227 4.00 -21.52 -8.39
N ALA A 228 4.85 -22.43 -8.86
CA ALA A 228 4.70 -23.86 -8.61
C ALA A 228 4.98 -24.21 -7.13
N PRO A 229 4.22 -25.13 -6.49
CA PRO A 229 3.14 -25.94 -7.08
C PRO A 229 1.86 -25.11 -7.18
N GLU A 230 1.22 -25.09 -8.35
CA GLU A 230 0.06 -24.22 -8.59
C GLU A 230 -1.17 -24.64 -7.79
N GLU A 231 -1.30 -25.92 -7.45
CA GLU A 231 -2.36 -26.48 -6.62
C GLU A 231 -2.40 -25.85 -5.21
N ASP A 232 -1.23 -25.43 -4.70
CA ASP A 232 -1.09 -24.77 -3.40
C ASP A 232 -1.37 -23.25 -3.49
N HIS A 233 -1.61 -22.70 -4.70
CA HIS A 233 -1.79 -21.25 -4.90
C HIS A 233 -2.96 -20.69 -4.11
N ASP A 234 -4.11 -21.37 -4.12
CA ASP A 234 -5.29 -20.90 -3.38
C ASP A 234 -5.04 -20.91 -1.87
N GLY A 235 -4.37 -21.94 -1.35
CA GLY A 235 -3.97 -22.00 0.06
C GLY A 235 -3.00 -20.88 0.45
N ARG A 236 -2.02 -20.57 -0.42
CA ARG A 236 -1.12 -19.42 -0.21
C ARG A 236 -1.85 -18.08 -0.26
N ASN A 237 -2.81 -17.92 -1.18
CA ASN A 237 -3.62 -16.71 -1.25
C ASN A 237 -4.42 -16.51 0.04
N LEU A 238 -4.98 -17.59 0.62
CA LEU A 238 -5.67 -17.54 1.91
C LEU A 238 -4.72 -17.16 3.06
N LEU A 239 -3.50 -17.71 3.04
CA LEU A 239 -2.47 -17.41 4.03
C LEU A 239 -2.10 -15.92 4.08
N TYR A 240 -2.18 -15.22 2.94
CA TYR A 240 -1.91 -13.77 2.87
C TYR A 240 -3.16 -12.90 3.06
N SER A 241 -4.34 -13.49 3.24
CA SER A 241 -5.59 -12.74 3.48
C SER A 241 -6.00 -12.68 4.95
N VAL A 242 -5.12 -13.13 5.84
CA VAL A 242 -5.33 -13.18 7.30
C VAL A 242 -4.83 -11.90 7.95
#